data_AF-A0A9C7PZY0-F1
#
_entry.id   AF-A0A9C7PZY0-F1
#
_cell.length_a   1.000
_cell.length_b   1.000
_cell.length_c   1.000
_cell.angle_alpha   90.00
_cell.angle_beta   90.00
_cell.angle_gamma   90.00
#
_symmetry.space_group_name_H-M   'P 1'
#
loop_
_entity.id
_entity.type
_entity.pdbx_description
1 polymer ?
#
loop_
_entity_poly.entity_id
_entity_poly.type
_entity_poly.pdbx_seq_one_letter_code
_entity_poly.pdbx_strand_id
1 'polypeptide(L)'
;MMDSVSEYERKRLENIKRNEEILLKLQLNVTPFKEVKRSVPPHKSIVSKSDVSRQTVGLESYLPKRRSTRNREQKNEKFETKEKDICDSNEDSCTVHMEEEEADALLDLDVWYEMNNIQPGPWVDGHYRGWVNEEVRRSLGIATSASEAWESNGGGRFSYRNPCGHMDTKSTKKGTKTRSSAKEWARKMIYKNPNAYFYRHTYPGEEQKHGEWGEDEIEHFVQVAKAYGSGDKWGLFASHIPHRVGYQCSAAYREIVIPRGLIRDPNFKMTRNGKAIYVGKHCH
;
A
#
# COMPACT_ATOMS: atom_id res chain seq x y z
N MET A 1 40.82 -29.84 -36.28
CA MET A 1 41.34 -28.92 -35.25
C MET A 1 40.16 -28.61 -34.33
N MET A 2 40.30 -28.87 -33.03
CA MET A 2 39.18 -28.82 -32.08
C MET A 2 38.89 -27.37 -31.67
N ASP A 3 37.67 -26.91 -31.90
CA ASP A 3 37.18 -25.62 -31.44
C ASP A 3 37.14 -25.59 -29.91
N SER A 4 37.97 -24.74 -29.31
CA SER A 4 38.00 -24.54 -27.87
C SER A 4 36.78 -23.73 -27.45
N VAL A 5 35.69 -24.44 -27.16
CA VAL A 5 34.48 -23.88 -26.52
C VAL A 5 34.89 -23.09 -25.29
N SER A 6 34.51 -21.80 -25.26
CA SER A 6 34.85 -20.83 -24.22
C SER A 6 34.46 -21.35 -22.85
N GLU A 7 35.26 -21.05 -21.82
CA GLU A 7 34.99 -21.43 -20.42
C GLU A 7 33.58 -21.03 -19.98
N TYR A 8 33.08 -19.91 -20.52
CA TYR A 8 31.71 -19.45 -20.34
C TYR A 8 30.66 -20.40 -20.92
N GLU A 9 30.86 -20.91 -22.13
CA GLU A 9 29.95 -21.86 -22.77
C GLU A 9 29.92 -23.20 -22.04
N ARG A 10 31.07 -23.67 -21.54
CA ARG A 10 31.13 -24.88 -20.72
C ARG A 10 30.30 -24.73 -19.46
N LYS A 11 30.47 -23.62 -18.74
CA LYS A 11 29.72 -23.33 -17.51
C LYS A 11 28.23 -23.14 -17.78
N ARG A 12 27.86 -22.52 -18.91
CA ARG A 12 26.47 -22.38 -19.34
C ARG A 12 25.82 -23.74 -19.61
N LEU A 13 26.49 -24.62 -20.33
CA LEU A 13 26.00 -25.98 -20.63
C LEU A 13 25.88 -26.84 -19.37
N GLU A 14 26.84 -26.74 -18.45
CA GLU A 14 26.81 -27.45 -17.17
C GLU A 14 25.61 -27.01 -16.31
N ASN A 15 25.31 -25.71 -16.28
CA ASN A 15 24.12 -25.19 -15.60
C ASN A 15 22.81 -25.65 -16.24
N ILE A 16 22.75 -25.67 -17.57
CA ILE A 16 21.57 -26.18 -18.31
C ILE A 16 21.33 -27.64 -17.95
N LYS A 17 22.38 -28.48 -18.00
CA LYS A 17 22.28 -29.90 -17.69
C LYS A 17 21.86 -30.17 -16.24
N ARG A 18 22.42 -29.40 -15.29
CA ARG A 18 22.03 -29.48 -13.88
C ARG A 18 20.56 -29.12 -13.65
N ASN A 19 20.05 -28.11 -14.36
CA ASN A 19 18.65 -27.71 -14.27
C ASN A 19 17.73 -28.77 -14.89
N GLU A 20 18.11 -29.38 -16.02
CA GLU A 20 17.37 -30.49 -16.63
C GLU A 20 17.28 -31.69 -15.69
N GLU A 21 18.38 -32.06 -15.01
CA GLU A 21 18.38 -33.15 -14.03
C GLU A 21 17.46 -32.86 -12.83
N ILE A 22 17.41 -31.61 -12.36
CA ILE A 22 16.50 -31.20 -11.29
C ILE A 22 15.04 -31.31 -11.74
N LEU A 23 14.73 -30.87 -12.96
CA LEU A 23 13.38 -30.96 -13.53
C LEU A 23 12.93 -32.43 -13.71
N LEU A 24 13.85 -33.30 -14.14
CA LEU A 24 13.59 -34.74 -14.24
C LEU A 24 13.33 -35.38 -12.86
N LYS A 25 14.10 -35.01 -11.83
CA LYS A 25 13.87 -35.48 -10.45
C LYS A 25 12.51 -35.02 -9.89
N LEU A 26 12.02 -33.87 -10.35
CA LEU A 26 10.74 -33.31 -9.92
C LEU A 26 9.54 -33.82 -10.76
N GLN A 27 9.76 -34.73 -11.71
CA GLN A 27 8.74 -35.27 -12.63
C GLN A 27 7.95 -34.19 -13.38
N LEU A 28 8.56 -33.02 -13.59
CA LEU A 28 7.98 -31.95 -14.38
C LEU A 28 8.32 -32.20 -15.85
N ASN A 29 7.35 -32.75 -16.59
CA ASN A 29 7.45 -32.88 -18.04
C ASN A 29 7.41 -31.50 -18.69
N VAL A 30 8.55 -30.85 -18.82
CA VAL A 30 8.67 -29.61 -19.61
C VAL A 30 8.78 -30.02 -21.08
N THR A 31 7.68 -29.90 -21.81
CA THR A 31 7.72 -30.02 -23.27
C THR A 31 8.54 -28.84 -23.83
N PRO A 32 9.48 -29.08 -24.76
CA PRO A 32 10.22 -27.98 -25.38
C PRO A 32 9.25 -27.12 -26.19
N PHE A 33 9.29 -25.81 -25.93
CA PHE A 33 8.49 -24.79 -26.59
C PHE A 33 8.72 -24.87 -28.12
N LYS A 34 7.71 -25.34 -28.86
CA LYS A 34 7.74 -25.32 -30.34
C LYS A 34 7.69 -23.87 -30.82
N GLU A 35 8.63 -23.50 -31.68
CA GLU A 35 8.66 -22.23 -32.39
C GLU A 35 7.29 -21.91 -33.02
N VAL A 36 6.70 -20.78 -32.60
CA VAL A 36 5.49 -20.23 -33.21
C VAL A 36 5.87 -19.65 -34.58
N LYS A 37 5.62 -20.41 -35.64
CA LYS A 37 5.60 -19.85 -37.00
C LYS A 37 4.37 -18.97 -37.13
N ARG A 38 4.59 -17.68 -37.41
CA ARG A 38 3.55 -16.69 -37.74
C ARG A 38 2.73 -17.18 -38.94
N SER A 39 1.46 -17.50 -38.74
CA SER A 39 0.47 -17.62 -39.83
C SER A 39 -0.51 -16.45 -39.77
N VAL A 40 -0.74 -15.85 -40.94
CA VAL A 40 -1.69 -14.75 -41.19
C VAL A 40 -3.13 -15.26 -41.00
N PRO A 41 -4.06 -14.50 -40.41
CA PRO A 41 -5.41 -14.98 -40.15
C PRO A 41 -6.30 -14.93 -41.41
N PRO A 42 -7.15 -15.93 -41.65
CA PRO A 42 -8.19 -15.84 -42.67
C PRO A 42 -9.45 -15.13 -42.13
N HIS A 43 -10.12 -14.46 -43.04
CA HIS A 43 -11.27 -13.58 -42.86
C HIS A 43 -12.61 -14.35 -42.84
N LYS A 44 -13.63 -13.75 -42.16
CA LYS A 44 -15.10 -13.99 -42.22
C LYS A 44 -15.63 -15.05 -41.23
N SER A 45 -16.82 -14.98 -40.63
CA SER A 45 -18.08 -14.26 -40.97
C SER A 45 -19.01 -14.11 -39.75
N ILE A 46 -19.86 -13.08 -39.84
CA ILE A 46 -21.09 -12.77 -39.09
C ILE A 46 -22.01 -13.98 -38.87
N VAL A 47 -22.55 -14.17 -37.66
CA VAL A 47 -23.92 -14.68 -37.38
C VAL A 47 -24.45 -14.12 -36.04
N SER A 48 -25.69 -13.61 -36.09
CA SER A 48 -26.55 -13.06 -35.04
C SER A 48 -27.47 -14.11 -34.38
N LYS A 49 -27.94 -13.86 -33.13
CA LYS A 49 -29.32 -14.07 -32.60
C LYS A 49 -29.37 -13.88 -31.06
N SER A 50 -30.14 -12.90 -30.54
CA SER A 50 -31.46 -12.99 -29.87
C SER A 50 -31.42 -13.63 -28.46
N ASP A 51 -32.13 -13.27 -27.40
CA ASP A 51 -33.18 -12.27 -27.11
C ASP A 51 -33.43 -12.33 -25.57
N VAL A 52 -33.88 -11.20 -24.98
CA VAL A 52 -34.84 -11.07 -23.85
C VAL A 52 -34.52 -11.68 -22.47
N SER A 53 -34.40 -10.81 -21.44
CA SER A 53 -35.44 -10.67 -20.39
C SER A 53 -35.04 -9.64 -19.31
N ARG A 54 -35.92 -8.65 -19.11
CA ARG A 54 -35.91 -7.71 -17.98
C ARG A 54 -36.66 -8.35 -16.80
N GLN A 55 -36.10 -8.24 -15.60
CA GLN A 55 -36.92 -8.10 -14.40
C GLN A 55 -36.25 -7.17 -13.39
N THR A 56 -37.02 -6.17 -12.99
CA THR A 56 -36.68 -5.10 -12.05
C THR A 56 -37.23 -5.42 -10.65
N VAL A 57 -36.59 -4.78 -9.67
CA VAL A 57 -37.03 -4.41 -8.30
C VAL A 57 -36.56 -5.33 -7.16
N GLY A 58 -35.78 -4.73 -6.24
CA GLY A 58 -35.41 -5.28 -4.95
C GLY A 58 -34.29 -4.47 -4.29
N LEU A 59 -34.66 -3.35 -3.67
CA LEU A 59 -33.81 -2.37 -2.99
C LEU A 59 -33.32 -2.94 -1.64
N GLU A 60 -32.10 -3.49 -1.54
CA GLU A 60 -31.56 -3.89 -0.22
C GLU A 60 -30.03 -3.99 -0.16
N SER A 61 -29.41 -3.14 0.69
CA SER A 61 -28.05 -3.22 1.27
C SER A 61 -26.82 -3.16 0.34
N TYR A 62 -26.39 -1.95 -0.02
CA TYR A 62 -25.02 -1.70 -0.50
C TYR A 62 -24.04 -1.55 0.68
N LEU A 63 -23.78 -2.66 1.36
CA LEU A 63 -22.55 -2.87 2.11
C LEU A 63 -21.87 -4.09 1.51
N PRO A 64 -20.54 -4.09 1.28
CA PRO A 64 -19.86 -5.28 0.80
C PRO A 64 -20.05 -6.43 1.81
N LYS A 65 -20.84 -7.43 1.42
CA LYS A 65 -21.15 -8.62 2.21
C LYS A 65 -19.88 -9.46 2.36
N ARG A 66 -19.14 -9.28 3.45
CA ARG A 66 -17.98 -10.10 3.80
C ARG A 66 -18.43 -11.56 3.96
N ARG A 67 -17.85 -12.48 3.18
CA ARG A 67 -17.98 -13.92 3.41
C ARG A 67 -17.25 -14.27 4.71
N SER A 68 -18.01 -14.35 5.80
CA SER A 68 -17.54 -14.90 7.08
C SER A 68 -17.61 -16.43 7.02
N THR A 69 -16.46 -17.09 7.04
CA THR A 69 -16.37 -18.51 7.40
C THR A 69 -15.91 -18.60 8.85
N ARG A 70 -16.86 -18.50 9.79
CA ARG A 70 -16.65 -19.01 11.15
C ARG A 70 -17.99 -19.38 11.79
N ASN A 71 -18.31 -20.66 11.68
CA ASN A 71 -19.09 -21.43 12.65
C ASN A 71 -18.16 -22.61 13.02
N ARG A 72 -17.98 -23.07 14.26
CA ARG A 72 -18.65 -22.83 15.54
C ARG A 72 -17.94 -23.73 16.58
N GLU A 73 -17.70 -23.21 17.79
CA GLU A 73 -17.59 -23.87 19.14
C GLU A 73 -16.66 -25.10 19.32
N GLN A 74 -16.06 -25.45 20.47
CA GLN A 74 -15.76 -24.91 21.81
C GLN A 74 -14.86 -25.99 22.46
N LYS A 75 -13.76 -25.63 23.12
CA LYS A 75 -13.40 -26.07 24.50
C LYS A 75 -12.01 -25.60 24.92
N ASN A 76 -11.96 -25.15 26.16
CA ASN A 76 -10.83 -24.62 26.92
C ASN A 76 -9.65 -25.61 27.02
N GLU A 77 -8.42 -25.11 27.01
CA GLU A 77 -7.47 -25.22 28.13
C GLU A 77 -6.19 -24.41 27.86
N LYS A 78 -5.46 -24.15 28.95
CA LYS A 78 -4.42 -23.12 29.15
C LYS A 78 -3.15 -23.27 28.27
N PHE A 79 -2.44 -22.13 28.22
CA PHE A 79 -0.97 -21.98 28.31
C PHE A 79 -0.18 -21.64 27.04
N GLU A 80 0.75 -20.69 27.24
CA GLU A 80 1.86 -20.22 26.40
C GLU A 80 1.58 -19.42 25.13
N THR A 81 1.75 -18.10 25.28
CA THR A 81 1.96 -17.12 24.20
C THR A 81 3.26 -17.45 23.45
N LYS A 82 3.13 -18.26 22.39
CA LYS A 82 4.00 -18.17 21.22
C LYS A 82 3.36 -17.20 20.24
N GLU A 83 3.87 -15.98 20.21
CA GLU A 83 3.62 -15.03 19.14
C GLU A 83 4.05 -15.68 17.82
N LYS A 84 3.07 -16.11 17.03
CA LYS A 84 3.27 -16.54 15.66
C LYS A 84 3.30 -15.31 14.78
N ASP A 85 4.42 -15.14 14.10
CA ASP A 85 4.63 -14.26 12.97
C ASP A 85 3.48 -14.39 11.96
N ILE A 86 2.65 -13.35 11.88
CA ILE A 86 1.75 -13.08 10.76
C ILE A 86 1.89 -11.60 10.43
N CYS A 87 2.71 -11.28 9.44
CA CYS A 87 2.43 -10.30 8.40
C CYS A 87 3.66 -10.18 7.48
N ASP A 88 3.89 -11.22 6.68
CA ASP A 88 4.54 -11.02 5.40
C ASP A 88 3.48 -10.43 4.47
N SER A 89 3.61 -9.14 4.18
CA SER A 89 2.82 -8.48 3.15
C SER A 89 3.77 -7.61 2.39
N ASN A 90 4.29 -8.22 1.34
CA ASN A 90 4.97 -7.63 0.21
C ASN A 90 4.57 -6.17 0.01
N GLU A 91 5.55 -5.28 0.10
CA GLU A 91 5.60 -4.09 -0.74
C GLU A 91 5.88 -4.54 -2.17
N ASP A 92 4.96 -5.31 -2.74
CA ASP A 92 4.86 -5.44 -4.18
C ASP A 92 4.05 -4.24 -4.65
N SER A 93 4.65 -3.50 -5.57
CA SER A 93 3.97 -2.58 -6.47
C SER A 93 2.59 -3.12 -6.82
N CYS A 94 1.54 -2.56 -6.22
CA CYS A 94 0.17 -2.80 -6.64
C CYS A 94 -0.10 -1.99 -7.92
N THR A 95 0.71 -2.24 -8.95
CA THR A 95 0.25 -2.19 -10.33
C THR A 95 -0.70 -3.36 -10.44
N VAL A 96 -1.97 -3.10 -10.15
CA VAL A 96 -3.05 -4.01 -10.54
C VAL A 96 -2.94 -4.10 -12.06
N HIS A 97 -2.45 -5.23 -12.58
CA HIS A 97 -2.74 -5.60 -13.96
C HIS A 97 -4.24 -5.85 -14.01
N MET A 98 -5.00 -4.78 -14.20
CA MET A 98 -6.40 -4.85 -14.54
C MET A 98 -6.47 -5.45 -15.94
N GLU A 99 -7.31 -6.47 -16.09
CA GLU A 99 -7.78 -6.89 -17.41
C GLU A 99 -8.30 -5.63 -18.12
N GLU A 100 -7.88 -5.41 -19.37
CA GLU A 100 -8.09 -4.17 -20.12
C GLU A 100 -9.57 -3.73 -20.22
N GLU A 101 -10.53 -4.60 -19.90
CA GLU A 101 -11.97 -4.30 -19.91
C GLU A 101 -12.49 -3.50 -18.69
N GLU A 102 -11.85 -3.52 -17.51
CA GLU A 102 -12.32 -2.72 -16.35
C GLU A 102 -11.69 -1.32 -16.26
N ALA A 103 -10.73 -1.00 -17.13
CA ALA A 103 -10.02 0.28 -17.14
C ALA A 103 -10.84 1.46 -17.72
N ASP A 104 -11.97 1.18 -18.36
CA ASP A 104 -12.61 2.12 -19.30
C ASP A 104 -13.60 3.14 -18.70
N ALA A 105 -13.77 3.21 -17.37
CA ALA A 105 -14.56 4.30 -16.78
C ALA A 105 -14.15 4.66 -15.35
N LEU A 106 -12.92 5.15 -15.17
CA LEU A 106 -12.61 5.95 -13.97
C LEU A 106 -13.48 7.21 -14.01
N LEU A 107 -14.42 7.29 -13.07
CA LEU A 107 -15.33 8.41 -12.90
C LEU A 107 -14.61 9.53 -12.16
N ASP A 108 -14.82 10.76 -12.61
CA ASP A 108 -14.42 11.93 -11.84
C ASP A 108 -15.23 12.01 -10.54
N LEU A 109 -14.64 12.62 -9.51
CA LEU A 109 -15.25 12.68 -8.18
C LEU A 109 -16.61 13.37 -8.19
N ASP A 110 -16.77 14.44 -8.97
CA ASP A 110 -18.05 15.15 -9.12
C ASP A 110 -19.15 14.24 -9.64
N VAL A 111 -18.87 13.53 -10.73
CA VAL A 111 -19.82 12.60 -11.36
C VAL A 111 -20.20 11.49 -10.36
N TRP A 112 -19.23 10.98 -9.62
CA TRP A 112 -19.48 9.98 -8.58
C TRP A 112 -20.40 10.51 -7.47
N TYR A 113 -20.18 11.73 -6.99
CA TYR A 113 -20.99 12.33 -5.94
C TYR A 113 -22.41 12.65 -6.41
N GLU A 114 -22.58 13.13 -7.64
CA GLU A 114 -23.89 13.34 -8.26
C GLU A 114 -24.68 12.03 -8.38
N MET A 115 -24.04 10.95 -8.84
CA MET A 115 -24.67 9.63 -8.96
C MET A 115 -25.15 9.06 -7.62
N ASN A 116 -24.45 9.39 -6.52
CA ASN A 116 -24.75 8.88 -5.19
C ASN A 116 -25.50 9.89 -4.30
N ASN A 117 -25.90 11.05 -4.84
CA ASN A 117 -26.54 12.14 -4.09
C ASN A 117 -25.76 12.59 -2.84
N ILE A 118 -24.43 12.59 -2.93
CA ILE A 118 -23.52 12.99 -1.84
C ILE A 118 -23.22 14.49 -1.97
N GLN A 119 -23.32 15.23 -0.87
CA GLN A 119 -22.90 16.64 -0.85
C GLN A 119 -21.37 16.71 -0.77
N PRO A 120 -20.70 17.28 -1.78
CA PRO A 120 -19.25 17.23 -1.86
C PRO A 120 -18.62 18.22 -0.86
N GLY A 121 -17.62 17.75 -0.12
CA GLY A 121 -16.85 18.53 0.85
C GLY A 121 -15.86 19.51 0.21
N PRO A 122 -14.99 20.14 1.02
CA PRO A 122 -14.00 21.09 0.52
C PRO A 122 -12.94 20.41 -0.37
N TRP A 123 -12.37 21.20 -1.27
CA TRP A 123 -11.21 20.81 -2.08
C TRP A 123 -9.92 20.82 -1.25
N VAL A 124 -9.08 19.81 -1.46
CA VAL A 124 -7.71 19.77 -0.95
C VAL A 124 -6.70 19.62 -2.09
N ASP A 125 -5.49 20.13 -1.87
CA ASP A 125 -4.38 20.13 -2.82
C ASP A 125 -3.60 18.80 -2.88
N GLY A 126 -3.96 17.84 -2.01
CA GLY A 126 -3.22 16.58 -1.86
C GLY A 126 -1.91 16.74 -1.08
N HIS A 127 -1.67 17.88 -0.42
CA HIS A 127 -0.44 18.16 0.32
C HIS A 127 -0.71 18.50 1.79
N TYR A 128 -0.02 17.81 2.69
CA TYR A 128 0.01 18.09 4.10
C TYR A 128 1.09 19.13 4.43
N ARG A 129 0.65 20.29 4.92
CA ARG A 129 1.48 21.45 5.28
C ARG A 129 1.77 21.53 6.77
N GLY A 130 1.06 20.75 7.58
CA GLY A 130 1.26 20.71 9.03
C GLY A 130 2.59 20.09 9.44
N TRP A 131 2.87 20.21 10.73
CA TRP A 131 3.94 19.47 11.41
C TRP A 131 3.35 18.45 12.38
N VAL A 132 4.20 17.86 13.24
CA VAL A 132 3.74 17.03 14.36
C VAL A 132 2.84 17.85 15.27
N ASN A 133 1.78 17.24 15.80
CA ASN A 133 0.91 17.85 16.80
C ASN A 133 1.72 18.54 17.91
N GLU A 134 1.31 19.74 18.32
CA GLU A 134 2.11 20.57 19.21
C GLU A 134 2.29 19.96 20.61
N GLU A 135 1.28 19.27 21.13
CA GLU A 135 1.34 18.61 22.43
C GLU A 135 2.32 17.43 22.38
N VAL A 136 2.18 16.59 21.35
CA VAL A 136 3.07 15.44 21.09
C VAL A 136 4.51 15.90 20.86
N ARG A 137 4.69 17.00 20.12
CA ARG A 137 6.00 17.59 19.86
C ARG A 137 6.65 18.05 21.16
N ARG A 138 5.91 18.78 22.00
CA ARG A 138 6.43 19.31 23.28
C ARG A 138 6.77 18.19 24.25
N SER A 139 5.93 17.16 24.36
CA SER A 139 6.17 16.05 25.29
C SER A 139 7.36 15.18 24.89
N LEU A 140 7.57 14.98 23.58
CA LEU A 140 8.68 14.18 23.05
C LEU A 140 9.95 14.99 22.81
N GLY A 141 9.91 16.33 22.90
CA GLY A 141 11.05 17.17 22.57
C GLY A 141 11.43 17.12 21.08
N ILE A 142 10.45 16.94 20.20
CA ILE A 142 10.68 16.99 18.75
C ILE A 142 10.90 18.46 18.34
N ALA A 143 11.79 18.70 17.39
CA ALA A 143 12.10 20.04 16.89
C ALA A 143 10.87 20.74 16.30
N THR A 144 10.92 22.07 16.25
CA THR A 144 9.79 22.92 15.84
C THR A 144 9.49 22.84 14.35
N SER A 145 10.49 22.48 13.55
CA SER A 145 10.41 22.39 12.10
C SER A 145 11.13 21.15 11.57
N ALA A 146 10.75 20.73 10.36
CA ALA A 146 11.38 19.63 9.64
C ALA A 146 12.88 19.84 9.41
N SER A 147 13.27 21.08 9.06
CA SER A 147 14.67 21.43 8.81
C SER A 147 15.49 21.32 10.10
N GLU A 148 14.98 21.85 11.20
CA GLU A 148 15.64 21.80 12.51
C GLU A 148 15.77 20.35 13.02
N ALA A 149 14.73 19.53 12.85
CA ALA A 149 14.75 18.10 13.19
C ALA A 149 15.86 17.36 12.42
N TRP A 150 16.00 17.68 11.13
CA TRP A 150 16.98 17.07 10.25
C TRP A 150 18.41 17.51 10.56
N GLU A 151 18.62 18.81 10.75
CA GLU A 151 19.94 19.39 11.04
C GLU A 151 20.48 18.91 12.38
N SER A 152 19.65 18.96 13.43
CA SER A 152 20.05 18.57 14.79
C SER A 152 20.38 17.08 14.94
N ASN A 153 19.73 16.22 14.15
CA ASN A 153 19.87 14.76 14.25
C ASN A 153 20.76 14.16 13.14
N GLY A 154 21.85 14.86 12.82
CA GLY A 154 22.91 14.37 11.94
C GLY A 154 22.75 14.80 10.49
N GLY A 155 22.41 16.07 10.25
CA GLY A 155 22.30 16.69 8.93
C GLY A 155 23.34 16.15 7.94
N GLY A 156 22.87 15.72 6.77
CA GLY A 156 23.68 15.08 5.73
C GLY A 156 22.85 14.64 4.53
N ARG A 157 23.46 13.94 3.57
CA ARG A 157 22.73 13.38 2.41
C ARG A 157 22.00 12.10 2.82
N PHE A 158 20.67 12.08 2.70
CA PHE A 158 19.88 10.86 2.94
C PHE A 158 20.44 9.71 2.11
N SER A 159 20.74 8.57 2.75
CA SER A 159 21.15 7.36 2.06
C SER A 159 20.31 6.18 2.55
N TYR A 160 19.81 5.36 1.63
CA TYR A 160 19.02 4.18 1.99
C TYR A 160 19.84 3.16 2.79
N ARG A 161 21.17 3.13 2.61
CA ARG A 161 22.09 2.29 3.38
C ARG A 161 22.36 2.81 4.80
N ASN A 162 22.30 4.12 4.99
CA ASN A 162 22.54 4.74 6.29
C ASN A 162 21.54 5.90 6.51
N PRO A 163 20.27 5.58 6.78
CA PRO A 163 19.21 6.58 6.91
C PRO A 163 19.40 7.46 8.16
N CYS A 164 20.01 6.93 9.21
CA CYS A 164 20.31 7.69 10.42
C CYS A 164 21.56 8.57 10.27
N GLY A 165 22.42 8.33 9.28
CA GLY A 165 23.68 9.08 9.10
C GLY A 165 24.74 8.78 10.17
N HIS A 166 24.42 7.94 11.15
CA HIS A 166 25.36 7.51 12.18
C HIS A 166 26.37 6.57 11.53
N MET A 167 27.64 6.96 11.56
CA MET A 167 28.73 6.17 11.03
C MET A 167 28.82 4.82 11.73
N ASP A 168 28.74 3.74 10.95
CA ASP A 168 29.49 2.50 11.18
C ASP A 168 29.77 1.84 9.83
N THR A 169 30.69 2.44 9.07
CA THR A 169 31.20 1.86 7.82
C THR A 169 32.08 0.62 8.04
N LYS A 170 32.18 0.11 9.27
CA LYS A 170 33.06 -1.01 9.68
C LYS A 170 32.35 -2.26 10.21
N SER A 171 31.01 -2.35 10.20
CA SER A 171 30.30 -3.54 10.71
C SER A 171 29.70 -4.42 9.61
N THR A 172 30.29 -4.49 8.41
CA THR A 172 29.94 -5.58 7.47
C THR A 172 30.71 -6.84 7.86
N LYS A 173 30.38 -7.44 9.01
CA LYS A 173 30.65 -8.88 9.21
C LYS A 173 29.71 -9.62 8.25
N LYS A 174 30.30 -10.23 7.22
CA LYS A 174 29.64 -11.17 6.30
C LYS A 174 29.08 -12.33 7.13
N GLY A 175 27.83 -12.25 7.53
CA GLY A 175 27.14 -13.32 8.25
C GLY A 175 25.92 -12.74 8.95
N THR A 176 24.74 -13.20 8.55
CA THR A 176 23.43 -12.79 9.12
C THR A 176 22.95 -11.40 8.70
N LYS A 177 22.44 -11.28 7.46
CA LYS A 177 21.61 -10.14 7.04
C LYS A 177 20.20 -10.27 7.66
N THR A 178 20.07 -10.10 8.96
CA THR A 178 18.74 -9.82 9.53
C THR A 178 18.46 -8.36 9.20
N ARG A 179 17.69 -8.09 8.13
CA ARG A 179 17.23 -6.72 7.85
C ARG A 179 16.42 -6.29 9.07
N SER A 180 16.85 -5.25 9.78
CA SER A 180 16.07 -4.67 10.88
C SER A 180 14.66 -4.39 10.40
N SER A 181 13.66 -4.77 11.19
CA SER A 181 12.25 -4.61 10.81
C SER A 181 11.96 -3.14 10.48
N ALA A 182 11.12 -2.88 9.48
CA ALA A 182 10.71 -1.52 9.13
C ALA A 182 10.11 -0.77 10.35
N LYS A 183 9.50 -1.50 11.29
CA LYS A 183 9.02 -0.97 12.58
C LYS A 183 10.17 -0.51 13.48
N GLU A 184 11.22 -1.32 13.64
CA GLU A 184 12.39 -0.95 14.47
C GLU A 184 13.14 0.24 13.89
N TRP A 185 13.26 0.28 12.56
CA TRP A 185 13.84 1.41 11.86
C TRP A 185 13.04 2.69 12.11
N ALA A 186 11.72 2.64 11.92
CA ALA A 186 10.83 3.76 12.18
C ALA A 186 10.94 4.27 13.63
N ARG A 187 11.06 3.38 14.62
CA ARG A 187 11.24 3.75 16.04
C ARG A 187 12.46 4.65 16.27
N LYS A 188 13.57 4.38 15.58
CA LYS A 188 14.82 5.17 15.69
C LYS A 188 14.72 6.55 15.04
N MET A 189 13.73 6.76 14.19
CA MET A 189 13.60 7.97 13.38
C MET A 189 12.72 9.05 14.02
N ILE A 190 12.24 8.86 15.26
CA ILE A 190 11.30 9.79 15.91
C ILE A 190 11.79 11.25 15.91
N TYR A 191 13.08 11.48 16.19
CA TYR A 191 13.66 12.83 16.24
C TYR A 191 14.08 13.38 14.88
N LYS A 192 14.48 12.51 13.94
CA LYS A 192 15.03 12.89 12.63
C LYS A 192 13.98 12.99 11.54
N ASN A 193 13.08 12.01 11.50
CA ASN A 193 11.97 11.91 10.55
C ASN A 193 10.73 11.42 11.29
N PRO A 194 10.02 12.32 12.00
CA PRO A 194 8.81 11.99 12.74
C PRO A 194 7.74 11.34 11.86
N ASN A 195 7.68 11.70 10.56
CA ASN A 195 6.74 11.09 9.62
C ASN A 195 6.95 9.57 9.51
N ALA A 196 8.20 9.11 9.46
CA ALA A 196 8.49 7.67 9.40
C ALA A 196 8.06 6.93 10.67
N TYR A 197 8.23 7.58 11.83
CA TYR A 197 7.82 7.03 13.12
C TYR A 197 6.30 6.89 13.20
N PHE A 198 5.57 8.01 13.06
CA PHE A 198 4.12 8.04 13.21
C PHE A 198 3.37 7.32 12.08
N TYR A 199 4.04 7.02 10.97
CA TYR A 199 3.45 6.18 9.93
C TYR A 199 3.15 4.76 10.43
N ARG A 200 3.95 4.25 11.38
CA ARG A 200 3.87 2.86 11.86
C ARG A 200 3.61 2.74 13.36
N HIS A 201 3.88 3.79 14.13
CA HIS A 201 3.77 3.80 15.60
C HIS A 201 2.86 4.94 16.05
N THR A 202 2.17 4.71 17.16
CA THR A 202 1.43 5.73 17.92
C THR A 202 2.38 6.51 18.82
N TYR A 203 1.83 7.41 19.63
CA TYR A 203 2.60 8.05 20.70
C TYR A 203 3.29 6.99 21.59
N PRO A 204 4.55 7.19 22.03
CA PRO A 204 5.23 6.24 22.90
C PRO A 204 4.42 5.93 24.17
N GLY A 205 4.04 4.66 24.35
CA GLY A 205 3.24 4.20 25.49
C GLY A 205 1.72 4.17 25.23
N GLU A 206 1.26 4.66 24.08
CA GLU A 206 -0.13 4.56 23.66
C GLU A 206 -0.36 3.30 22.82
N GLU A 207 -1.44 2.57 23.11
CA GLU A 207 -1.83 1.39 22.33
C GLU A 207 -2.49 1.80 21.00
N GLN A 208 -2.17 1.04 19.95
CA GLN A 208 -2.76 1.23 18.65
C GLN A 208 -4.18 0.66 18.62
N LYS A 209 -5.16 1.47 18.19
CA LYS A 209 -6.53 1.00 17.97
C LYS A 209 -6.61 0.27 16.64
N HIS A 210 -7.08 -0.97 16.70
CA HIS A 210 -7.40 -1.80 15.54
C HIS A 210 -8.93 -1.87 15.36
N GLY A 211 -9.38 -1.88 14.11
CA GLY A 211 -10.80 -1.98 13.77
C GLY A 211 -11.37 -0.75 13.07
N GLU A 212 -12.70 -0.69 13.06
CA GLU A 212 -13.50 0.29 12.34
C GLU A 212 -13.27 1.72 12.87
N TRP A 213 -13.49 2.70 12.00
CA TRP A 213 -13.40 4.13 12.33
C TRP A 213 -14.75 4.59 12.85
N GLY A 214 -14.77 5.13 14.08
CA GLY A 214 -15.98 5.77 14.61
C GLY A 214 -16.25 7.12 13.94
N GLU A 215 -17.50 7.57 13.97
CA GLU A 215 -17.90 8.89 13.43
C GLU A 215 -17.08 10.04 14.03
N ASP A 216 -16.84 10.05 15.36
CA ASP A 216 -16.04 11.08 16.03
C ASP A 216 -14.59 11.13 15.51
N GLU A 217 -14.00 9.95 15.24
CA GLU A 217 -12.64 9.86 14.69
C GLU A 217 -12.59 10.41 13.25
N ILE A 218 -13.64 10.16 12.46
CA ILE A 218 -13.76 10.65 11.09
C ILE A 218 -13.98 12.17 11.07
N GLU A 219 -14.80 12.69 11.97
CA GLU A 219 -15.00 14.13 12.11
C GLU A 219 -13.69 14.83 12.45
N HIS A 220 -12.96 14.31 13.44
CA HIS A 220 -11.64 14.84 13.82
C HIS A 220 -10.64 14.73 12.65
N PHE A 221 -10.64 13.62 11.91
CA PHE A 221 -9.83 13.46 10.69
C PHE A 221 -10.09 14.59 9.69
N VAL A 222 -11.37 14.88 9.41
CA VAL A 222 -11.76 15.93 8.46
C VAL A 222 -11.38 17.32 8.98
N GLN A 223 -11.51 17.57 10.29
CA GLN A 223 -11.07 18.83 10.90
C GLN A 223 -9.57 19.06 10.73
N VAL A 224 -8.74 18.04 11.00
CA VAL A 224 -7.28 18.11 10.81
C VAL A 224 -6.94 18.33 9.33
N ALA A 225 -7.63 17.65 8.42
CA ALA A 225 -7.42 17.79 6.99
C ALA A 225 -7.81 19.19 6.47
N LYS A 226 -8.86 19.81 7.03
CA LYS A 226 -9.23 21.20 6.73
C LYS A 226 -8.18 22.20 7.22
N ALA A 227 -7.57 21.94 8.39
CA ALA A 227 -6.60 22.84 8.99
C ALA A 227 -5.22 22.79 8.32
N TYR A 228 -4.75 21.58 7.97
CA TYR A 228 -3.35 21.37 7.53
C TYR A 228 -3.21 20.81 6.11
N GLY A 229 -4.31 20.51 5.44
CA GLY A 229 -4.32 19.72 4.21
C GLY A 229 -4.26 18.22 4.48
N SER A 230 -4.38 17.43 3.42
CA SER A 230 -4.28 15.96 3.46
C SER A 230 -3.87 15.44 2.08
N GLY A 231 -3.37 14.20 2.00
CA GLY A 231 -2.99 13.56 0.74
C GLY A 231 -1.55 13.05 0.71
N ASP A 232 -0.68 13.61 1.54
CA ASP A 232 0.68 13.11 1.74
C ASP A 232 1.13 13.16 3.22
N LYS A 233 2.34 12.66 3.51
CA LYS A 233 2.96 12.64 4.86
C LYS A 233 2.01 12.14 5.97
N TRP A 234 1.38 11.00 5.73
CA TRP A 234 0.39 10.41 6.63
C TRP A 234 0.87 10.15 8.07
N GLY A 235 2.17 9.99 8.30
CA GLY A 235 2.70 9.89 9.65
C GLY A 235 2.57 11.21 10.42
N LEU A 236 2.93 12.34 9.83
CA LEU A 236 2.75 13.64 10.50
C LEU A 236 1.27 13.93 10.73
N PHE A 237 0.43 13.61 9.76
CA PHE A 237 -1.02 13.74 9.89
C PHE A 237 -1.57 12.90 11.06
N ALA A 238 -1.13 11.63 11.18
CA ALA A 238 -1.57 10.73 12.24
C ALA A 238 -1.17 11.20 13.65
N SER A 239 -0.16 12.05 13.79
CA SER A 239 0.17 12.63 15.11
C SER A 239 -0.95 13.48 15.72
N HIS A 240 -1.92 13.93 14.92
CA HIS A 240 -3.11 14.65 15.39
C HIS A 240 -4.29 13.74 15.71
N ILE A 241 -4.23 12.45 15.34
CA ILE A 241 -5.33 11.50 15.53
C ILE A 241 -4.87 10.46 16.56
N PRO A 242 -5.39 10.51 17.80
CA PRO A 242 -4.96 9.60 18.86
C PRO A 242 -5.28 8.15 18.49
N HIS A 243 -4.47 7.21 18.98
CA HIS A 243 -4.57 5.77 18.75
C HIS A 243 -4.49 5.27 17.30
N ARG A 244 -4.35 6.16 16.30
CA ARG A 244 -4.24 5.81 14.87
C ARG A 244 -2.85 6.12 14.35
N VAL A 245 -2.42 5.34 13.37
CA VAL A 245 -1.10 5.52 12.71
C VAL A 245 -1.27 5.91 11.24
N GLY A 246 -0.19 6.38 10.62
CA GLY A 246 -0.25 6.95 9.27
C GLY A 246 -0.75 5.98 8.20
N TYR A 247 -0.38 4.70 8.22
CA TYR A 247 -0.93 3.77 7.23
C TYR A 247 -2.45 3.59 7.37
N GLN A 248 -2.98 3.63 8.60
CA GLN A 248 -4.42 3.57 8.84
C GLN A 248 -5.10 4.83 8.32
N CYS A 249 -4.50 6.00 8.54
CA CYS A 249 -5.02 7.26 8.02
C CYS A 249 -5.06 7.26 6.48
N SER A 250 -4.00 6.76 5.83
CA SER A 250 -3.93 6.67 4.37
C SER A 250 -4.96 5.70 3.76
N ALA A 251 -5.30 4.63 4.50
CA ALA A 251 -6.33 3.68 4.10
C ALA A 251 -7.71 4.30 4.28
N ALA A 252 -7.99 4.88 5.45
CA ALA A 252 -9.23 5.58 5.75
C ALA A 252 -9.53 6.70 4.76
N TYR A 253 -8.49 7.44 4.33
CA TYR A 253 -8.64 8.48 3.33
C TYR A 253 -9.24 7.96 2.02
N ARG A 254 -8.72 6.84 1.53
CA ARG A 254 -9.13 6.22 0.25
C ARG A 254 -10.43 5.43 0.35
N GLU A 255 -10.66 4.76 1.49
CA GLU A 255 -11.78 3.83 1.66
C GLU A 255 -13.02 4.49 2.26
N ILE A 256 -12.85 5.57 3.03
CA ILE A 256 -13.94 6.21 3.79
C ILE A 256 -14.10 7.66 3.37
N VAL A 257 -13.05 8.48 3.46
CA VAL A 257 -13.15 9.94 3.32
C VAL A 257 -13.51 10.37 1.90
N ILE A 258 -12.76 9.88 0.90
CA ILE A 258 -13.02 10.19 -0.52
C ILE A 258 -14.37 9.62 -0.98
N PRO A 259 -14.70 8.33 -0.75
CA PRO A 259 -15.98 7.78 -1.23
C PRO A 259 -17.21 8.41 -0.57
N ARG A 260 -17.12 8.82 0.71
CA ARG A 260 -18.19 9.55 1.42
C ARG A 260 -18.28 11.03 1.01
N GLY A 261 -17.38 11.53 0.16
CA GLY A 261 -17.37 12.91 -0.28
C GLY A 261 -17.04 13.93 0.81
N LEU A 262 -16.42 13.50 1.91
CA LEU A 262 -16.07 14.40 3.02
C LEU A 262 -14.97 15.39 2.62
N ILE A 263 -14.10 14.98 1.70
CA ILE A 263 -12.99 15.75 1.14
C ILE A 263 -12.86 15.41 -0.35
N ARG A 264 -12.60 16.42 -1.18
CA ARG A 264 -12.37 16.26 -2.61
C ARG A 264 -10.88 16.43 -2.92
N ASP A 265 -10.28 15.40 -3.50
CA ASP A 265 -8.88 15.45 -3.95
C ASP A 265 -8.80 15.13 -5.45
N PRO A 266 -8.39 16.09 -6.30
CA PRO A 266 -8.32 15.88 -7.75
C PRO A 266 -7.36 14.75 -8.15
N ASN A 267 -6.44 14.36 -7.25
CA ASN A 267 -5.50 13.28 -7.50
C ASN A 267 -6.13 11.89 -7.45
N PHE A 268 -7.43 11.78 -7.13
CA PHE A 268 -8.17 10.54 -7.07
C PHE A 268 -9.34 10.52 -8.06
N LYS A 269 -9.57 9.35 -8.65
CA LYS A 269 -10.79 9.02 -9.40
C LYS A 269 -11.49 7.84 -8.77
N MET A 270 -12.77 7.68 -9.06
CA MET A 270 -13.59 6.61 -8.52
C MET A 270 -13.81 5.53 -9.57
N THR A 271 -13.68 4.26 -9.16
CA THR A 271 -14.24 3.17 -9.96
C THR A 271 -15.75 3.13 -9.79
N ARG A 272 -16.45 2.51 -10.74
CA ARG A 272 -17.89 2.24 -10.63
C ARG A 272 -18.27 1.45 -9.37
N ASN A 273 -17.32 0.70 -8.82
CA ASN A 273 -17.49 -0.10 -7.59
C ASN A 273 -17.28 0.72 -6.31
N GLY A 274 -17.01 2.02 -6.40
CA GLY A 274 -16.81 2.90 -5.25
C GLY A 274 -15.41 2.84 -4.63
N LYS A 275 -14.41 2.34 -5.37
CA LYS A 275 -13.00 2.35 -4.92
C LYS A 275 -12.30 3.60 -5.43
N ALA A 276 -11.66 4.35 -4.54
CA ALA A 276 -10.80 5.47 -4.92
C ALA A 276 -9.45 4.96 -5.46
N ILE A 277 -9.10 5.41 -6.66
CA ILE A 277 -7.84 5.11 -7.36
C ILE A 277 -7.04 6.40 -7.51
N TYR A 278 -5.79 6.36 -7.05
CA TYR A 278 -4.86 7.47 -7.21
C TYR A 278 -4.38 7.54 -8.67
N VAL A 279 -4.62 8.67 -9.33
CA VAL A 279 -4.31 8.88 -10.76
C VAL A 279 -3.06 9.74 -10.98
N GLY A 280 -2.43 10.21 -9.91
CA GLY A 280 -1.25 11.06 -9.96
C GLY A 280 -1.54 12.52 -9.63
N LYS A 281 -0.47 13.30 -9.49
CA LYS A 281 -0.55 14.71 -9.14
C LYS A 281 -1.16 15.51 -10.29
N HIS A 282 -2.32 16.09 -10.05
CA HIS A 282 -2.90 17.10 -10.92
C HIS A 282 -2.16 18.41 -10.66
N CYS A 283 -1.31 18.80 -11.60
CA CYS A 283 -0.74 20.15 -11.61
C CYS A 283 -1.87 21.11 -12.02
N HIS A 284 -2.39 21.87 -11.07
CA HIS A 284 -3.19 23.06 -11.35
C HIS A 284 -2.29 24.28 -11.51
#